data_AF-A0A7V2PT23-F1
#
_entry.id   AF-A0A7V2PT23-F1
#
_cell.length_a   1.000
_cell.length_b   1.000
_cell.length_c   1.000
_cell.angle_alpha   90.00
_cell.angle_beta   90.00
_cell.angle_gamma   90.00
#
_symmetry.space_group_name_H-M   'P 1'
#
loop_
_entity.id
_entity.type
_entity.pdbx_description
1 polymer ?
#
loop_
_entity_poly.entity_id
_entity_poly.type
_entity_poly.pdbx_seq_one_letter_code
_entity_poly.pdbx_strand_id
1 'polypeptide(L)'
;MKKKRQRFIQAYSQTPWRKQLQVIGLFLVFIVFSALIAGIYLDVSSRMAEVGRTIQQMQDRILVLERENADLESQVAKQMSYEEISKRAEELGFHPYGIRDSIYIVVPGYVDRQPIQLAPTRQSKQLPKPMIEPEFTQTLVDWLREKIYYPPRTVTGISQ
;
A
#
# COMPACT_ATOMS: atom_id res chain seq x y z
N MET A 1 -4.41 74.47 56.64
CA MET A 1 -4.14 73.46 55.60
C MET A 1 -2.70 73.64 55.09
N LYS A 2 -1.77 72.73 55.39
CA LYS A 2 -0.37 72.80 54.95
C LYS A 2 -0.08 71.63 54.00
N LYS A 3 0.25 71.95 52.74
CA LYS A 3 0.52 71.01 51.64
C LYS A 3 1.85 70.30 51.90
N LYS A 4 1.85 68.99 52.14
CA LYS A 4 3.07 68.18 52.31
C LYS A 4 3.80 68.06 50.97
N ARG A 5 5.10 68.44 50.99
CA ARG A 5 6.06 68.30 49.88
C ARG A 5 6.26 66.82 49.52
N GLN A 6 6.28 66.55 48.22
CA GLN A 6 6.72 65.28 47.66
C GLN A 6 8.18 65.02 48.03
N ARG A 7 8.44 63.84 48.60
CA ARG A 7 9.78 63.26 48.72
C ARG A 7 9.72 61.89 48.06
N PHE A 8 9.94 61.86 46.75
CA PHE A 8 10.36 60.65 46.06
C PHE A 8 11.79 60.37 46.51
N ILE A 9 11.94 59.73 47.67
CA ILE A 9 13.18 59.06 48.01
C ILE A 9 13.15 57.75 47.22
N GLN A 10 13.44 57.86 45.92
CA GLN A 10 13.95 56.73 45.17
C GLN A 10 15.40 56.55 45.62
N ALA A 11 15.53 55.84 46.73
CA ALA A 11 16.80 55.28 47.16
C ALA A 11 17.34 54.46 45.99
N TYR A 12 18.39 55.02 45.38
CA TYR A 12 19.35 54.39 44.49
C TYR A 12 19.20 52.87 44.48
N SER A 13 18.52 52.32 43.46
CA SER A 13 18.37 50.87 43.34
C SER A 13 19.76 50.27 43.28
N GLN A 14 20.12 49.60 44.35
CA GLN A 14 21.46 49.11 44.61
C GLN A 14 21.88 48.15 43.50
N THR A 15 22.99 48.50 42.84
CA THR A 15 23.87 47.67 42.00
C THR A 15 23.36 47.26 40.60
N PRO A 16 23.12 48.23 39.69
CA PRO A 16 22.79 47.95 38.28
C PRO A 16 23.89 47.20 37.50
N TRP A 17 25.15 47.28 37.96
CA TRP A 17 26.32 46.60 37.37
C TRP A 17 26.07 45.09 37.14
N ARG A 18 25.44 44.39 38.09
CA ARG A 18 25.27 42.92 37.99
C ARG A 18 24.27 42.53 36.91
N LYS A 19 23.20 43.33 36.76
CA LYS A 19 22.19 43.15 35.72
C LYS A 19 22.77 43.46 34.34
N GLN A 20 23.57 44.51 34.21
CA GLN A 20 24.26 44.84 32.95
C GLN A 20 25.23 43.71 32.53
N LEU A 21 26.07 43.21 33.45
CA LEU A 21 26.95 42.09 33.14
C LEU A 21 26.20 40.78 32.83
N GLN A 22 25.07 40.51 33.50
CA GLN A 22 24.24 39.34 33.18
C GLN A 22 23.65 39.40 31.77
N VAL A 23 23.17 40.58 31.34
CA VAL A 23 22.61 40.74 29.99
C VAL A 23 23.70 40.59 28.94
N ILE A 24 24.88 41.19 29.16
CA ILE A 24 26.03 41.03 28.26
C ILE A 24 26.45 39.56 28.19
N GLY A 25 26.54 38.87 29.33
CA GLY A 25 26.86 37.45 29.38
C GLY A 25 25.83 36.57 28.67
N LEU A 26 24.53 36.83 28.87
CA LEU A 26 23.44 36.13 28.18
C LEU A 26 23.54 36.33 26.66
N PHE A 27 23.81 37.56 26.22
CA PHE A 27 23.98 37.88 24.81
C PHE A 27 25.18 37.13 24.20
N LEU A 28 26.29 37.06 24.95
CA LEU A 28 27.49 36.33 24.53
C LEU A 28 27.22 34.81 24.44
N VAL A 29 26.51 34.23 25.41
CA VAL A 29 26.07 32.83 25.36
C VAL A 29 25.17 32.59 24.15
N PHE A 30 24.25 33.50 23.85
CA PHE A 30 23.38 33.38 22.68
C PHE A 30 24.17 33.37 21.37
N ILE A 31 25.17 34.23 21.24
CA ILE A 31 26.07 34.25 20.08
C ILE A 31 26.82 32.92 19.95
N VAL A 32 27.42 32.43 21.04
CA VAL A 32 28.16 31.16 21.04
C VAL A 32 27.23 30.00 20.66
N PHE A 33 26.02 29.97 21.21
CA PHE A 33 25.02 28.96 20.90
C PHE A 33 24.59 28.99 19.43
N SER A 34 24.37 30.19 18.89
CA SER A 34 24.05 30.39 17.47
C SER A 34 25.21 29.97 16.57
N ALA A 35 26.45 30.26 16.95
CA ALA A 35 27.65 29.83 16.23
C ALA A 35 27.83 28.30 16.24
N LEU A 36 27.51 27.63 17.35
CA LEU A 36 27.50 26.16 17.43
C LEU A 36 26.45 25.56 16.49
N ILE A 37 25.23 26.09 16.49
CA ILE A 37 24.17 25.64 15.57
C ILE A 37 24.62 25.85 14.12
N ALA A 38 25.17 27.02 13.79
CA ALA A 38 25.66 27.32 12.45
C ALA A 38 26.81 26.38 12.04
N GLY A 39 27.75 26.08 12.94
CA GLY A 39 28.84 25.15 12.69
C GLY A 39 28.36 23.72 12.43
N ILE A 40 27.41 23.23 13.23
CA ILE A 40 26.79 21.92 13.03
C ILE A 40 26.05 21.88 11.68
N TYR A 41 25.30 22.94 11.35
CA TYR A 41 24.56 23.02 10.09
C TYR A 41 25.49 23.02 8.87
N LEU A 42 26.66 23.66 8.99
CA LEU A 42 27.69 23.68 7.95
C LEU A 42 28.36 22.31 7.77
N ASP A 43 28.63 21.58 8.86
CA ASP A 43 29.21 20.22 8.82
C ASP A 43 28.23 19.19 8.24
N VAL A 44 26.93 19.32 8.55
CA VAL A 44 25.89 18.48 7.96
C VAL A 44 25.74 18.74 6.46
N SER A 45 25.84 20.00 6.02
CA SER A 45 25.75 20.36 4.60
C SER A 45 26.94 19.86 3.77
N SER A 46 28.14 19.78 4.34
CA SER A 46 29.33 19.31 3.63
C SER A 46 29.32 17.79 3.43
N ARG A 47 28.90 17.02 4.44
CA ARG A 47 28.82 15.55 4.37
C ARG A 47 27.77 15.03 3.39
N MET A 48 26.69 15.80 3.17
CA MET A 48 25.64 15.43 2.22
C MET A 48 26.12 15.46 0.75
N ALA A 49 27.11 16.28 0.40
CA ALA A 49 27.63 16.37 -0.97
C ALA A 49 28.42 15.12 -1.39
N GLU A 50 29.14 14.48 -0.47
CA GLU A 50 29.98 13.31 -0.77
C GLU A 50 29.16 12.02 -0.80
N VAL A 51 28.23 11.86 0.13
CA VAL A 51 27.31 10.71 0.18
C VAL A 51 26.33 10.75 -0.99
N GLY A 52 25.81 11.93 -1.34
CA GLY A 52 24.90 12.11 -2.48
C GLY A 52 25.51 11.69 -3.81
N ARG A 53 26.78 12.06 -4.07
CA ARG A 53 27.50 11.66 -5.30
C ARG A 53 27.68 10.14 -5.39
N THR A 54 28.01 9.50 -4.27
CA THR A 54 28.19 8.05 -4.22
C THR A 54 26.86 7.32 -4.51
N ILE A 55 25.76 7.81 -3.93
CA ILE A 55 24.41 7.29 -4.20
C ILE A 55 24.05 7.43 -5.68
N GLN A 56 24.31 8.59 -6.28
CA GLN A 56 24.04 8.83 -7.69
C GLN A 56 24.87 7.89 -8.59
N GLN A 57 26.15 7.70 -8.29
CA GLN A 57 27.00 6.75 -9.02
C GLN A 57 26.51 5.31 -8.91
N MET A 58 26.02 4.90 -7.73
CA MET A 58 25.43 3.57 -7.54
C MET A 58 24.14 3.41 -8.34
N GLN A 59 23.29 4.44 -8.39
CA GLN A 59 22.05 4.44 -9.17
C GLN A 59 22.31 4.36 -10.68
N ASP A 60 23.27 5.14 -11.19
CA ASP A 60 23.69 5.05 -12.59
C ASP A 60 24.18 3.64 -12.93
N ARG A 61 24.94 3.02 -12.01
CA ARG A 61 25.45 1.66 -12.20
C ARG A 61 24.33 0.61 -12.20
N ILE A 62 23.32 0.77 -11.34
CA ILE A 62 22.12 -0.09 -11.35
C ILE A 62 21.41 0.01 -12.70
N LEU A 63 21.16 1.22 -13.20
CA LEU A 63 20.48 1.43 -14.48
C LEU A 63 21.23 0.82 -15.66
N VAL A 64 22.57 0.90 -15.67
CA VAL A 64 23.40 0.26 -16.69
C VAL A 64 23.25 -1.26 -16.65
N LEU A 65 23.33 -1.85 -15.46
CA LEU A 65 23.21 -3.30 -15.28
C LEU A 65 21.80 -3.82 -15.63
N GLU A 66 20.75 -3.09 -15.27
CA GLU A 66 19.38 -3.46 -15.63
C GLU A 66 19.17 -3.45 -17.15
N ARG A 67 19.72 -2.45 -17.85
CA ARG A 67 19.70 -2.43 -19.32
C ARG A 67 20.44 -3.60 -19.94
N GLU A 68 21.62 -3.92 -19.41
CA GLU A 68 22.43 -5.04 -19.90
C GLU A 68 21.68 -6.38 -19.71
N ASN A 69 21.06 -6.58 -18.55
CA ASN A 69 20.29 -7.79 -18.30
C ASN A 69 19.07 -7.89 -19.23
N ALA A 70 18.33 -6.79 -19.44
CA ALA A 70 17.19 -6.76 -20.36
C ALA A 70 17.60 -7.06 -21.82
N ASP A 71 18.76 -6.57 -22.25
CA ASP A 71 19.30 -6.88 -23.57
C ASP A 71 19.67 -8.37 -23.70
N LEU A 72 20.36 -8.93 -22.70
CA LEU A 72 20.71 -10.34 -22.66
C LEU A 72 19.47 -11.24 -22.65
N GLU A 73 18.45 -10.91 -21.86
CA GLU A 73 17.16 -11.62 -21.86
C GLU A 73 16.50 -11.58 -23.24
N SER A 74 16.53 -10.44 -23.92
CA SER A 74 16.01 -10.31 -25.29
C SER A 74 16.78 -11.19 -26.28
N GLN A 75 18.11 -11.22 -26.20
CA GLN A 75 18.96 -12.06 -27.04
C GLN A 75 18.67 -13.55 -26.82
N VAL A 76 18.55 -13.98 -25.57
CA VAL A 76 18.19 -15.35 -25.21
C VAL A 76 16.80 -15.71 -25.73
N ALA A 77 15.81 -14.85 -25.53
CA ALA A 77 14.46 -15.07 -26.05
C ALA A 77 14.43 -15.18 -27.57
N LYS A 78 15.25 -14.40 -28.28
CA LYS A 78 15.39 -14.49 -29.74
C LYS A 78 15.97 -15.84 -30.17
N GLN A 79 17.03 -16.31 -29.50
CA GLN A 79 17.65 -17.60 -29.80
C GLN A 79 16.75 -18.80 -29.43
N MET A 80 15.95 -18.66 -28.38
CA MET A 80 14.95 -19.66 -27.97
C MET A 80 13.59 -19.46 -28.64
N SER A 81 13.48 -18.55 -29.60
CA SER A 81 12.22 -18.33 -30.29
C SER A 81 11.82 -19.61 -31.01
N TYR A 82 10.51 -19.84 -31.11
CA TYR A 82 9.96 -20.99 -31.80
C TYR A 82 10.53 -21.12 -33.23
N GLU A 83 10.74 -20.00 -33.91
CA GLU A 83 11.29 -19.94 -35.27
C GLU A 83 12.75 -20.45 -35.33
N GLU A 84 13.62 -20.01 -34.41
CA GLU A 84 15.03 -20.43 -34.41
C GLU A 84 15.18 -21.90 -33.98
N ILE A 85 14.38 -22.33 -32.99
CA ILE A 85 14.36 -23.72 -32.53
C ILE A 85 13.77 -24.64 -33.60
N SER A 86 12.67 -24.26 -34.25
CA SER A 86 12.04 -25.09 -35.29
C SER A 86 12.96 -25.25 -36.50
N LYS A 87 13.63 -24.17 -36.91
CA LYS A 87 14.64 -24.21 -37.97
C LYS A 87 15.79 -25.16 -37.64
N ARG A 88 16.37 -25.05 -36.43
CA ARG A 88 17.44 -25.96 -35.99
C ARG A 88 16.94 -27.40 -35.87
N ALA A 89 15.71 -27.62 -35.42
CA ALA A 89 15.11 -28.94 -35.34
C ALA A 89 14.97 -29.55 -36.75
N GLU A 90 14.52 -28.77 -37.73
CA GLU A 90 14.43 -29.18 -39.13
C GLU A 90 15.80 -29.51 -39.74
N GLU A 91 16.83 -28.68 -39.48
CA GLU A 91 18.22 -28.94 -39.89
C GLU A 91 18.79 -30.24 -39.29
N LEU A 92 18.37 -30.58 -38.07
CA LEU A 92 18.73 -31.83 -37.40
C LEU A 92 17.90 -33.04 -37.86
N GLY A 93 16.97 -32.84 -38.80
CA GLY A 93 16.10 -33.88 -39.35
C GLY A 93 14.88 -34.19 -38.48
N PHE A 94 14.54 -33.34 -37.52
CA PHE A 94 13.25 -33.41 -36.84
C PHE A 94 12.16 -32.75 -37.68
N HIS A 95 10.92 -33.24 -37.56
CA HIS A 95 9.78 -32.71 -38.30
C HIS A 95 8.62 -32.48 -37.33
N PRO A 96 7.71 -31.54 -37.61
CA PRO A 96 6.49 -31.37 -36.84
C PRO A 96 5.70 -32.68 -36.78
N TYR A 97 5.43 -33.18 -35.58
CA TYR A 97 4.74 -34.44 -35.35
C TYR A 97 3.27 -34.38 -35.76
N GLY A 98 2.83 -35.30 -36.63
CA GLY A 98 1.44 -35.41 -37.06
C GLY A 98 0.66 -36.48 -36.30
N ILE A 99 -0.68 -36.40 -36.34
CA ILE A 99 -1.60 -37.40 -35.74
C ILE A 99 -1.33 -38.82 -36.26
N ARG A 100 -0.75 -38.94 -37.46
CA ARG A 100 -0.44 -40.23 -38.10
C ARG A 100 0.84 -40.88 -37.59
N ASP A 101 1.65 -40.14 -36.83
CA ASP A 101 2.95 -40.60 -36.29
C ASP A 101 2.81 -41.11 -34.84
N SER A 102 1.56 -41.25 -34.34
CA SER A 102 1.29 -41.66 -32.97
C SER A 102 1.44 -43.15 -32.72
N ILE A 103 2.51 -43.49 -32.01
CA ILE A 103 2.72 -44.80 -31.42
C ILE A 103 2.24 -44.75 -29.98
N TYR A 104 1.14 -45.44 -29.70
CA TYR A 104 0.64 -45.62 -28.34
C TYR A 104 1.41 -46.75 -27.68
N ILE A 105 2.22 -46.44 -26.67
CA ILE A 105 2.91 -47.43 -25.87
C ILE A 105 2.08 -47.66 -24.60
N VAL A 106 1.66 -48.90 -24.37
CA VAL A 106 1.00 -49.29 -23.12
C VAL A 106 2.08 -49.41 -22.05
N VAL A 107 2.06 -48.49 -21.08
CA VAL A 107 2.98 -48.53 -19.94
C VAL A 107 2.38 -49.45 -18.86
N PRO A 108 3.01 -50.60 -18.54
CA PRO A 108 2.50 -51.50 -17.50
C PRO A 108 2.44 -50.78 -16.15
N GLY A 109 1.28 -50.81 -15.48
CA GLY A 109 1.07 -50.10 -14.22
C GLY A 109 0.68 -48.63 -14.36
N TYR A 110 0.41 -48.13 -15.58
CA TYR A 110 -0.20 -46.82 -15.77
C TYR A 110 -1.62 -46.82 -15.18
N VAL A 111 -1.78 -46.09 -14.08
CA VAL A 111 -3.08 -45.78 -13.49
C VAL A 111 -3.57 -44.52 -14.19
N ASP A 112 -4.71 -44.60 -14.86
CA ASP A 112 -5.31 -43.42 -15.49
C ASP A 112 -5.41 -42.29 -14.47
N ARG A 113 -5.00 -41.09 -14.88
CA ARG A 113 -5.12 -39.91 -14.03
C ARG A 113 -6.59 -39.67 -13.78
N GLN A 114 -7.09 -40.08 -12.61
CA GLN A 114 -8.44 -39.74 -12.20
C GLN A 114 -8.56 -38.21 -12.30
N PRO A 115 -9.59 -37.68 -12.98
CA PRO A 115 -9.79 -36.25 -13.04
C PRO A 115 -9.95 -35.78 -11.60
N ILE A 116 -8.92 -35.09 -11.10
CA ILE A 116 -8.98 -34.46 -9.79
C ILE A 116 -10.09 -33.43 -9.90
N GLN A 117 -11.24 -33.75 -9.31
CA GLN A 117 -12.40 -32.88 -9.33
C GLN A 117 -12.14 -31.76 -8.31
N LEU A 118 -11.41 -30.74 -8.76
CA LEU A 118 -10.99 -29.59 -7.97
C LEU A 118 -12.19 -28.72 -7.52
N ALA A 119 -13.35 -28.92 -8.13
CA ALA A 119 -14.61 -28.39 -7.67
C ALA A 119 -15.51 -29.55 -7.21
N PRO A 120 -16.21 -29.44 -6.06
CA PRO A 120 -17.27 -30.38 -5.77
C PRO A 120 -18.23 -30.38 -6.97
N THR A 121 -18.53 -31.56 -7.53
CA THR A 121 -19.64 -31.71 -8.47
C THR A 121 -20.82 -31.00 -7.85
N ARG A 122 -21.32 -29.94 -8.50
CA ARG A 122 -22.57 -29.31 -8.10
C ARG A 122 -23.63 -30.37 -8.31
N GLN A 123 -23.87 -31.17 -7.27
CA GLN A 123 -25.12 -31.87 -7.13
C GLN A 123 -26.15 -30.75 -7.24
N SER A 124 -26.93 -30.73 -8.31
CA SER A 124 -28.16 -29.97 -8.36
C SER A 124 -29.08 -30.62 -7.33
N LYS A 125 -28.76 -30.45 -6.05
CA LYS A 125 -29.73 -30.51 -4.98
C LYS A 125 -30.67 -29.41 -5.42
N GLN A 126 -31.82 -29.78 -5.98
CA GLN A 126 -32.93 -28.85 -6.13
C GLN A 126 -33.06 -28.23 -4.76
N LEU A 127 -32.57 -26.99 -4.63
CA LEU A 127 -32.82 -26.20 -3.45
C LEU A 127 -34.33 -26.21 -3.34
N PRO A 128 -34.91 -26.63 -2.21
CA PRO A 128 -36.35 -26.50 -2.02
C PRO A 128 -36.65 -25.05 -2.36
N LYS A 129 -37.47 -24.85 -3.41
CA LYS A 129 -37.89 -23.52 -3.84
C LYS A 129 -38.34 -22.81 -2.56
N PRO A 130 -37.68 -21.72 -2.14
CA PRO A 130 -38.07 -21.07 -0.90
C PRO A 130 -39.54 -20.74 -1.06
N MET A 131 -40.37 -21.36 -0.23
CA MET A 131 -41.78 -21.00 -0.13
C MET A 131 -41.77 -19.69 0.65
N ILE A 132 -41.42 -18.62 -0.06
CA ILE A 132 -41.43 -17.28 0.47
C ILE A 132 -42.89 -16.99 0.74
N GLU A 133 -43.24 -16.78 2.01
CA GLU A 133 -44.57 -16.34 2.40
C GLU A 133 -44.90 -15.07 1.59
N PRO A 134 -46.13 -14.94 1.05
CA PRO A 134 -46.47 -13.89 0.09
C PRO A 134 -46.19 -12.50 0.64
N GLU A 135 -46.23 -12.33 1.97
CA GLU A 135 -45.84 -11.14 2.74
C GLU A 135 -44.45 -10.57 2.38
N PHE A 136 -43.48 -11.44 2.09
CA PHE A 136 -42.11 -11.03 1.74
C PHE A 136 -41.89 -10.84 0.23
N THR A 137 -42.90 -11.12 -0.59
CA THR A 137 -42.86 -10.88 -2.04
C THR A 137 -43.68 -9.64 -2.43
N GLN A 138 -44.39 -9.04 -1.48
CA GLN A 138 -45.15 -7.80 -1.71
C GLN A 138 -44.19 -6.62 -1.82
N THR A 139 -44.54 -5.63 -2.64
CA THR A 139 -43.75 -4.39 -2.63
C THR A 139 -43.93 -3.68 -1.29
N LEU A 140 -42.87 -3.08 -0.76
CA LEU A 140 -42.91 -2.30 0.48
C LEU A 140 -44.01 -1.23 0.47
N VAL A 141 -44.28 -0.68 -0.73
CA VAL A 141 -45.33 0.32 -0.94
C VAL A 141 -46.73 -0.28 -0.82
N ASP A 142 -46.94 -1.50 -1.32
CA ASP A 142 -48.23 -2.19 -1.20
C ASP A 142 -48.53 -2.58 0.25
N TRP A 143 -47.55 -3.18 0.95
CA TRP A 143 -47.68 -3.50 2.38
C TRP A 143 -47.98 -2.25 3.22
N LEU A 144 -47.31 -1.12 2.93
CA LEU A 144 -47.52 0.13 3.65
C LEU A 144 -48.92 0.70 3.41
N ARG A 145 -49.44 0.63 2.18
CA ARG A 145 -50.82 1.04 1.88
C ARG A 145 -51.82 0.16 2.62
N GLU A 146 -51.64 -1.15 2.61
CA GLU A 146 -52.53 -2.07 3.31
C GLU A 146 -52.62 -1.74 4.80
N LYS A 147 -51.48 -1.47 5.45
CA LYS A 147 -51.44 -1.15 6.88
C LYS A 147 -52.08 0.19 7.25
N ILE A 148 -52.02 1.18 6.35
CA ILE A 148 -52.55 2.53 6.60
C ILE A 148 -54.05 2.60 6.27
N TYR A 149 -54.51 1.92 5.21
CA TYR A 149 -55.90 2.01 4.75
C TYR A 149 -56.83 0.97 5.39
N TYR A 150 -56.31 -0.18 5.84
CA TYR A 150 -57.07 -1.20 6.55
C TYR A 150 -56.53 -1.36 7.98
N PRO A 151 -56.86 -0.45 8.91
CA PRO A 151 -56.55 -0.69 10.32
C PRO A 151 -57.24 -2.00 10.73
N PRO A 152 -56.51 -2.97 11.33
CA PRO A 152 -57.12 -4.21 11.76
C PRO A 152 -58.23 -3.89 12.76
N ARG A 153 -59.48 -4.20 12.39
CA ARG A 153 -60.57 -4.20 13.38
C ARG A 153 -60.19 -5.26 14.39
N THR A 154 -59.83 -4.81 15.60
CA THR A 154 -59.55 -5.70 16.73
C THR A 154 -60.82 -6.49 17.03
N VAL A 155 -60.94 -7.69 16.46
CA VAL A 155 -61.92 -8.66 16.89
C VAL A 155 -61.39 -9.24 18.19
N THR A 156 -61.75 -8.60 19.29
CA THR A 156 -61.81 -9.23 20.61
C THR A 156 -62.68 -10.47 20.52
N GLY A 157 -62.10 -11.63 20.77
CA GLY A 157 -62.80 -12.92 20.76
C GLY A 157 -61.95 -14.00 21.42
N ILE A 158 -61.97 -14.00 22.74
CA ILE A 158 -61.52 -15.09 23.62
C ILE A 158 -62.54 -16.23 23.52
N SER A 159 -62.09 -17.45 23.20
CA SER A 159 -62.70 -18.74 23.63
C SER A 159 -61.98 -19.88 22.90
N GLN A 160 -61.21 -20.69 23.63
CA GLN A 160 -61.54 -22.07 24.06
C GLN A 160 -61.30 -23.12 22.98
#